data_AF-A0A957VYP0-F1
#
_entry.id   AF-A0A957VYP0-F1
#
_cell.length_a   1.000
_cell.length_b   1.000
_cell.length_c   1.000
_cell.angle_alpha   90.00
_cell.angle_beta   90.00
_cell.angle_gamma   90.00
#
_symmetry.space_group_name_H-M   'P 1'
#
loop_
_entity.id
_entity.type
_entity.pdbx_description
1 polymer ?
#
loop_
_entity_poly.entity_id
_entity_poly.type
_entity_poly.pdbx_seq_one_letter_code
_entity_poly.pdbx_strand_id
1 'polypeptide(L)'
;MSRGRLVAPNLDDRTWQDIVNEARALIPTYAPEWTDHNPSDLGMALIELFAWLVEGMIYRLNRVPEKNYIEFLNLLGITRDPATPASVWVTYSLAPDTSPLVVPKGSQVSTQQTETEEAIVFETDDDVTLLPLNLTQALLFTESPSHYDDVTSQLVGAPLSGLKFTIKAGSTNTIYLGFDAPTTQTLVLQFRFAQSFESREPEARRPWQISWFYSFGSDASLTWKEMQLVEDGTDQFQRNGRISFMVAEDWSMQAPQTWSEEAPGDIEPLFWLACQIKNKSEKNLELGLDHILFNSVSATNALTMSQSELLGVSSGQPFQFFELAHHPLFKKPGTENPYSHLK
;
A
#
# COMPACT_ATOMS: atom_id res chain seq x y z
N MET A 1 -19.77 14.31 -9.85
CA MET A 1 -19.21 13.55 -10.98
C MET A 1 -19.47 12.07 -10.75
N SER A 2 -20.36 11.44 -11.51
CA SER A 2 -20.60 10.00 -11.46
C SER A 2 -19.43 9.28 -12.10
N ARG A 3 -18.69 8.49 -11.33
CA ARG A 3 -17.55 7.67 -11.80
C ARG A 3 -18.04 6.52 -12.70
N GLY A 4 -18.55 6.82 -13.90
CA GLY A 4 -19.00 5.81 -14.86
C GLY A 4 -20.17 4.92 -14.39
N ARG A 5 -20.79 5.22 -13.24
CA ARG A 5 -21.94 4.47 -12.73
C ARG A 5 -23.15 4.80 -13.60
N LEU A 6 -23.63 3.82 -14.35
CA LEU A 6 -24.90 3.89 -15.04
C LEU A 6 -25.99 4.11 -13.98
N VAL A 7 -26.69 5.24 -14.09
CA VAL A 7 -27.86 5.52 -13.24
C VAL A 7 -28.99 4.64 -13.78
N ALA A 8 -29.60 3.84 -12.90
CA ALA A 8 -30.77 3.05 -13.28
C ALA A 8 -31.84 3.99 -13.86
N PRO A 9 -32.41 3.68 -15.04
CA PRO A 9 -33.46 4.50 -15.61
C PRO A 9 -34.68 4.49 -14.68
N ASN A 10 -35.30 5.66 -14.52
CA ASN A 10 -36.62 5.75 -13.93
C ASN A 10 -37.63 5.25 -14.97
N LEU A 11 -38.34 4.16 -14.69
CA LEU A 11 -39.26 3.53 -15.65
C LEU A 11 -40.62 4.23 -15.68
N ASP A 12 -41.04 4.81 -14.56
CA ASP A 12 -42.28 5.56 -14.42
C ASP A 12 -42.09 6.65 -13.34
N ASP A 13 -42.28 7.90 -13.73
CA ASP A 13 -42.04 9.09 -12.90
C ASP A 13 -43.32 9.69 -12.32
N ARG A 14 -44.48 9.06 -12.54
CA ARG A 14 -45.76 9.54 -12.00
C ARG A 14 -45.76 9.50 -10.48
N THR A 15 -46.11 10.63 -9.89
CA THR A 15 -46.34 10.77 -8.45
C THR A 15 -47.78 10.44 -8.10
N TRP A 16 -48.05 10.28 -6.80
CA TRP A 16 -49.41 10.19 -6.26
C TRP A 16 -50.33 11.28 -6.82
N GLN A 17 -49.83 12.53 -6.89
CA GLN A 17 -50.63 13.66 -7.35
C GLN A 17 -50.99 13.54 -8.83
N ASP A 18 -50.05 13.06 -9.66
CA ASP A 18 -50.30 12.84 -11.08
C ASP A 18 -51.39 11.79 -11.28
N ILE A 19 -51.36 10.70 -10.50
CA ILE A 19 -52.34 9.62 -10.56
C ILE A 19 -53.72 10.09 -10.07
N VAL A 20 -53.79 10.87 -8.99
CA VAL A 20 -55.06 11.46 -8.51
C VAL A 20 -55.65 12.41 -9.55
N ASN A 21 -54.82 13.25 -10.16
CA ASN A 21 -55.25 14.19 -11.18
C ASN A 21 -55.76 13.47 -12.44
N GLU A 22 -55.05 12.43 -12.88
CA GLU A 22 -55.45 11.58 -14.00
C GLU A 22 -56.80 10.91 -13.71
N ALA A 23 -56.95 10.28 -12.54
CA ALA A 23 -58.20 9.63 -12.14
C ALA A 23 -59.38 10.63 -12.06
N ARG A 24 -59.16 11.83 -11.49
CA ARG A 24 -60.17 12.91 -11.45
C ARG A 24 -60.60 13.35 -12.85
N ALA A 25 -59.66 13.49 -13.77
CA ALA A 25 -59.93 13.88 -15.15
C ALA A 25 -60.79 12.85 -15.92
N LEU A 26 -60.77 11.58 -15.49
CA LEU A 26 -61.55 10.50 -16.08
C LEU A 26 -62.99 10.41 -15.55
N ILE A 27 -63.32 11.02 -14.41
CA ILE A 27 -64.66 10.96 -13.78
C ILE A 27 -65.79 11.36 -14.75
N PRO A 28 -65.73 12.50 -15.48
CA PRO A 28 -66.83 12.91 -16.36
C PRO A 28 -67.11 11.91 -17.49
N THR A 29 -66.13 11.07 -17.83
CA THR A 29 -66.25 10.07 -18.89
C THR A 29 -66.87 8.77 -18.37
N TYR A 30 -66.40 8.30 -17.21
CA TYR A 30 -66.77 6.97 -16.70
C TYR A 30 -67.87 6.98 -15.63
N ALA A 31 -68.08 8.10 -14.95
CA ALA A 31 -69.08 8.28 -13.91
C ALA A 31 -69.66 9.72 -13.93
N PRO A 32 -70.32 10.13 -15.03
CA PRO A 32 -70.88 11.47 -15.17
C PRO A 32 -71.92 11.84 -14.10
N GLU A 33 -72.56 10.85 -13.47
CA GLU A 33 -73.50 11.00 -12.37
C GLU A 33 -72.84 11.34 -11.02
N TRP A 34 -71.53 11.11 -10.88
CA TRP A 34 -70.78 11.42 -9.67
C TRP A 34 -70.32 12.88 -9.70
N THR A 35 -71.02 13.74 -8.96
CA THR A 35 -70.83 15.20 -8.99
C THR A 35 -70.11 15.77 -7.77
N ASP A 36 -70.00 15.03 -6.66
CA ASP A 36 -69.33 15.48 -5.44
C ASP A 36 -67.87 15.02 -5.41
N HIS A 37 -66.94 15.95 -5.67
CA HIS A 37 -65.51 15.68 -5.73
C HIS A 37 -64.73 16.31 -4.56
N ASN A 38 -65.43 16.65 -3.48
CA ASN A 38 -64.82 17.21 -2.28
C ASN A 38 -63.90 16.20 -1.58
N PRO A 39 -62.90 16.64 -0.80
CA PRO A 39 -62.03 15.72 -0.04
C PRO A 39 -62.76 14.81 0.95
N SER A 40 -63.96 15.22 1.40
CA SER A 40 -64.79 14.42 2.30
C SER A 40 -65.59 13.32 1.59
N ASP A 41 -65.63 13.32 0.25
CA ASP A 41 -66.31 12.29 -0.53
C ASP A 41 -65.56 10.96 -0.45
N LEU A 42 -66.29 9.88 -0.21
CA LEU A 42 -65.70 8.55 -0.05
C LEU A 42 -65.10 8.03 -1.37
N GLY A 43 -65.69 8.36 -2.51
CA GLY A 43 -65.14 8.03 -3.83
C GLY A 43 -63.80 8.71 -4.05
N MET A 44 -63.67 9.96 -3.61
CA MET A 44 -62.39 10.68 -3.67
C MET A 44 -61.33 10.06 -2.76
N ALA A 45 -61.69 9.70 -1.53
CA ALA A 45 -60.78 8.99 -0.62
C ALA A 45 -60.30 7.64 -1.20
N LEU A 46 -61.16 6.92 -1.93
CA LEU A 46 -60.78 5.70 -2.64
C LEU A 46 -59.80 5.97 -3.78
N ILE A 47 -60.02 7.00 -4.60
CA ILE A 47 -59.04 7.42 -5.64
C ILE A 47 -57.68 7.69 -5.01
N GLU A 48 -57.65 8.46 -3.92
CA GLU A 48 -56.42 8.81 -3.21
C GLU A 48 -55.70 7.57 -2.64
N LEU A 49 -56.45 6.62 -2.08
CA LEU A 49 -55.91 5.35 -1.61
C LEU A 49 -55.32 4.50 -2.75
N PHE A 50 -56.04 4.38 -3.87
CA PHE A 50 -55.56 3.62 -5.02
C PHE A 50 -54.34 4.29 -5.67
N ALA A 51 -54.31 5.62 -5.75
CA ALA A 51 -53.15 6.36 -6.21
C ALA A 51 -51.92 6.07 -5.34
N TRP A 52 -52.09 5.98 -4.03
CA TRP A 52 -51.01 5.61 -3.10
C TRP A 52 -50.50 4.18 -3.33
N LEU A 53 -51.41 3.22 -3.56
CA LEU A 53 -51.02 1.85 -3.91
C LEU A 53 -50.26 1.78 -5.24
N VAL A 54 -50.72 2.52 -6.25
CA VAL A 54 -50.08 2.57 -7.57
C VAL A 54 -48.71 3.23 -7.49
N GLU A 55 -48.55 4.33 -6.76
CA GLU A 55 -47.23 4.94 -6.54
C GLU A 55 -46.26 3.95 -5.83
N GLY A 56 -46.77 3.17 -4.88
CA GLY A 56 -46.01 2.07 -4.26
C GLY A 56 -45.60 0.96 -5.25
N MET A 57 -46.42 0.68 -6.27
CA MET A 57 -46.07 -0.25 -7.35
C MET A 57 -45.02 0.36 -8.30
N ILE A 58 -45.17 1.63 -8.66
CA ILE A 58 -44.21 2.40 -9.47
C ILE A 58 -42.83 2.40 -8.79
N TYR A 59 -42.78 2.65 -7.48
CA TYR A 59 -41.54 2.55 -6.71
C TYR A 59 -40.85 1.19 -6.85
N ARG A 60 -41.60 0.09 -6.78
CA ARG A 60 -41.05 -1.27 -6.93
C ARG A 60 -40.59 -1.54 -8.37
N LEU A 61 -41.35 -1.07 -9.36
CA LEU A 61 -40.98 -1.16 -10.77
C LEU A 61 -39.63 -0.46 -11.02
N ASN A 62 -39.45 0.74 -10.46
CA ASN A 62 -38.22 1.51 -10.56
C ASN A 62 -37.00 0.86 -9.87
N ARG A 63 -37.19 -0.19 -9.06
CA ARG A 63 -36.09 -1.01 -8.51
C ARG A 63 -35.67 -2.19 -9.40
N VAL A 64 -36.46 -2.53 -10.41
CA VAL A 64 -36.17 -3.66 -11.32
C VAL A 64 -34.88 -3.45 -12.12
N PRO A 65 -34.58 -2.26 -12.69
CA PRO A 65 -33.36 -2.10 -13.49
C PRO A 65 -32.07 -2.35 -12.70
N GLU A 66 -31.99 -1.87 -11.45
CA GLU A 66 -30.82 -2.12 -10.58
C GLU A 66 -30.68 -3.61 -10.25
N LYS A 67 -31.80 -4.29 -9.95
CA LYS A 67 -31.79 -5.74 -9.72
C LYS A 67 -31.31 -6.50 -10.96
N ASN A 68 -31.85 -6.19 -12.13
CA ASN A 68 -31.44 -6.83 -13.38
C ASN A 68 -29.95 -6.63 -13.67
N TYR A 69 -29.43 -5.42 -13.43
CA TYR A 69 -28.00 -5.14 -13.56
C TYR A 69 -27.15 -6.06 -12.68
N ILE A 70 -27.50 -6.21 -11.40
CA ILE A 70 -26.80 -7.12 -10.48
C ILE A 70 -26.88 -8.57 -10.97
N GLU A 71 -28.06 -9.04 -11.41
CA GLU A 71 -28.20 -10.40 -11.91
C GLU A 71 -27.43 -10.64 -13.22
N PHE A 72 -27.33 -9.66 -14.11
CA PHE A 72 -26.47 -9.78 -15.29
C PHE A 72 -25.00 -9.88 -14.91
N LEU A 73 -24.55 -9.13 -13.90
CA LEU A 73 -23.18 -9.29 -13.36
C LEU A 73 -22.97 -10.70 -12.80
N ASN A 74 -23.91 -11.21 -12.02
CA ASN A 74 -23.86 -12.58 -11.47
C ASN A 74 -23.81 -13.64 -12.59
N LEU A 75 -24.62 -13.49 -13.65
CA LEU A 75 -24.63 -14.39 -14.81
C LEU A 75 -23.33 -14.36 -15.60
N LEU A 76 -22.66 -13.21 -15.67
CA LEU A 76 -21.32 -13.08 -16.26
C LEU A 76 -20.20 -13.60 -15.34
N GLY A 77 -20.53 -14.08 -14.14
CA GLY A 77 -19.56 -14.52 -13.14
C GLY A 77 -18.76 -13.38 -12.51
N ILE A 78 -19.24 -12.14 -12.64
CA ILE A 78 -18.59 -10.97 -12.04
C ILE A 78 -18.98 -10.90 -10.57
N THR A 79 -18.04 -11.24 -9.69
CA THR A 79 -18.19 -11.11 -8.25
C THR A 79 -17.47 -9.87 -7.74
N ARG A 80 -17.81 -9.42 -6.52
CA ARG A 80 -17.00 -8.40 -5.84
C ARG A 80 -15.66 -9.00 -5.45
N ASP A 81 -14.59 -8.22 -5.58
CA ASP A 81 -13.32 -8.60 -4.98
C ASP A 81 -13.47 -8.64 -3.45
N PRO A 82 -12.83 -9.61 -2.76
CA PRO A 82 -12.81 -9.66 -1.31
C PRO A 82 -12.09 -8.44 -0.74
N ALA A 83 -12.26 -8.18 0.56
CA ALA A 83 -11.47 -7.18 1.25
C ALA A 83 -9.98 -7.51 1.13
N THR A 84 -9.16 -6.53 0.76
CA THR A 84 -7.70 -6.65 0.77
C THR A 84 -7.19 -6.35 2.17
N PRO A 85 -6.41 -7.24 2.81
CA PRO A 85 -5.85 -6.98 4.12
C PRO A 85 -4.89 -5.79 4.09
N ALA A 86 -4.76 -5.10 5.21
CA ALA A 86 -3.74 -4.07 5.37
C ALA A 86 -2.34 -4.70 5.42
N SER A 87 -1.36 -4.03 4.82
CA SER A 87 0.06 -4.43 4.89
C SER A 87 0.90 -3.25 5.35
N VAL A 88 1.90 -3.53 6.18
CA VAL A 88 2.80 -2.55 6.80
C VAL A 88 4.23 -3.05 6.79
N TRP A 89 5.19 -2.14 6.93
CA TRP A 89 6.55 -2.51 7.27
C TRP A 89 6.76 -2.45 8.78
N VAL A 90 7.42 -3.46 9.33
CA VAL A 90 7.80 -3.53 10.73
C VAL A 90 9.31 -3.45 10.80
N THR A 91 9.82 -2.43 11.50
CA THR A 91 11.25 -2.24 11.75
C THR A 91 11.57 -2.65 13.18
N TYR A 92 12.59 -3.49 13.36
CA TYR A 92 13.07 -3.92 14.66
C TYR A 92 14.35 -3.19 15.03
N SER A 93 14.46 -2.78 16.28
CA SER A 93 15.70 -2.34 16.89
C SER A 93 16.14 -3.36 17.92
N LEU A 94 17.39 -3.79 17.82
CA LEU A 94 18.01 -4.65 18.83
C LEU A 94 18.74 -3.76 19.84
N ALA A 95 18.73 -4.18 21.11
CA ALA A 95 19.57 -3.54 22.11
C ALA A 95 21.06 -3.74 21.75
N PRO A 96 21.94 -2.80 22.13
CA PRO A 96 23.39 -2.96 21.99
C PRO A 96 23.85 -4.31 22.57
N ASP A 97 24.93 -4.88 22.00
CA ASP A 97 25.56 -6.14 22.43
C ASP A 97 24.68 -7.41 22.31
N THR A 98 23.55 -7.35 21.61
CA THR A 98 22.76 -8.54 21.30
C THR A 98 23.38 -9.32 20.14
N SER A 99 23.30 -10.64 20.14
CA SER A 99 23.65 -11.43 18.95
C SER A 99 22.58 -11.27 17.86
N PRO A 100 22.95 -11.32 16.57
CA PRO A 100 21.99 -11.39 15.47
C PRO A 100 20.90 -12.43 15.69
N LEU A 101 19.66 -12.08 15.37
CA LEU A 101 18.46 -12.87 15.66
C LEU A 101 17.63 -13.03 14.40
N VAL A 102 17.08 -14.22 14.17
CA VAL A 102 16.11 -14.43 13.08
C VAL A 102 14.69 -14.31 13.62
N VAL A 103 13.90 -13.43 13.01
CA VAL A 103 12.44 -13.40 13.18
C VAL A 103 11.85 -14.21 12.02
N PRO A 104 11.23 -15.37 12.29
CA PRO A 104 10.67 -16.19 11.23
C PRO A 104 9.43 -15.55 10.62
N LYS A 105 9.14 -15.92 9.38
CA LYS A 105 7.85 -15.77 8.72
C LYS A 105 6.76 -16.35 9.62
N GLY A 106 5.63 -15.65 9.70
CA GLY A 106 4.55 -16.07 10.58
C GLY A 106 4.61 -15.47 11.99
N SER A 107 5.63 -14.66 12.29
CA SER A 107 5.73 -13.98 13.57
C SER A 107 4.65 -12.90 13.68
N GLN A 108 4.02 -12.81 14.85
CA GLN A 108 2.92 -11.87 15.07
C GLN A 108 3.41 -10.60 15.73
N VAL A 109 2.93 -9.47 15.22
CA VAL A 109 3.10 -8.12 15.78
C VAL A 109 1.75 -7.44 15.85
N SER A 110 1.55 -6.55 16.81
CA SER A 110 0.24 -5.92 16.99
C SER A 110 0.34 -4.43 17.25
N THR A 111 -0.71 -3.70 16.92
CA THR A 111 -0.89 -2.33 17.39
C THR A 111 -1.03 -2.31 18.92
N GLN A 112 -0.82 -1.13 19.52
CA GLN A 112 -1.09 -0.94 20.93
C GLN A 112 -2.60 -1.09 21.20
N GLN A 113 -2.98 -2.01 22.09
CA GLN A 113 -4.34 -2.11 22.57
C GLN A 113 -4.69 -0.89 23.43
N THR A 114 -5.86 -0.30 23.21
CA THR A 114 -6.39 0.77 24.06
C THR A 114 -7.66 0.30 24.76
N GLU A 115 -8.21 1.10 25.68
CA GLU A 115 -9.49 0.76 26.31
C GLU A 115 -10.67 0.69 25.32
N THR A 116 -10.57 1.42 24.20
CA THR A 116 -11.63 1.54 23.18
C THR A 116 -11.36 0.73 21.92
N GLU A 117 -10.13 0.28 21.68
CA GLU A 117 -9.72 -0.41 20.46
C GLU A 117 -8.91 -1.66 20.78
N GLU A 118 -9.36 -2.80 20.24
CA GLU A 118 -8.64 -4.06 20.30
C GLU A 118 -7.34 -3.99 19.48
N ALA A 119 -6.35 -4.80 19.89
CA ALA A 119 -5.10 -4.89 19.16
C ALA A 119 -5.32 -5.51 17.77
N ILE A 120 -4.83 -4.83 16.75
CA ILE A 120 -4.85 -5.32 15.38
C ILE A 120 -3.56 -6.11 15.16
N VAL A 121 -3.70 -7.41 14.90
CA VAL A 121 -2.56 -8.32 14.70
C VAL A 121 -2.16 -8.40 13.22
N PHE A 122 -0.87 -8.34 12.97
CA PHE A 122 -0.22 -8.55 11.68
C PHE A 122 0.74 -9.74 11.80
N GLU A 123 0.96 -10.42 10.69
CA GLU A 123 1.86 -11.56 10.59
C GLU A 123 2.98 -11.24 9.59
N THR A 124 4.24 -11.55 9.94
CA THR A 124 5.39 -11.30 9.07
C THR A 124 5.31 -12.15 7.80
N ASP A 125 5.51 -11.51 6.65
CA ASP A 125 5.34 -12.13 5.35
C ASP A 125 6.53 -13.03 4.97
N ASP A 126 7.72 -12.78 5.52
CA ASP A 126 8.98 -13.48 5.25
C ASP A 126 9.86 -13.57 6.52
N ASP A 127 10.92 -14.39 6.45
CA ASP A 127 11.97 -14.41 7.49
C ASP A 127 12.81 -13.13 7.40
N VAL A 128 13.21 -12.57 8.54
CA VAL A 128 14.17 -11.46 8.59
C VAL A 128 15.27 -11.74 9.61
N THR A 129 16.53 -11.51 9.22
CA THR A 129 17.67 -11.56 10.13
C THR A 129 17.93 -10.15 10.64
N LEU A 130 17.77 -9.98 11.95
CA LEU A 130 18.03 -8.74 12.67
C LEU A 130 19.50 -8.68 13.07
N LEU A 131 20.14 -7.58 12.72
CA LEU A 131 21.53 -7.32 13.09
C LEU A 131 21.59 -6.29 14.23
N PRO A 132 22.52 -6.41 15.19
CA PRO A 132 22.62 -5.55 16.38
C PRO A 132 23.30 -4.21 16.09
N LEU A 133 22.79 -3.52 15.07
CA LEU A 133 23.14 -2.15 14.69
C LEU A 133 21.85 -1.46 14.25
N ASN A 134 21.88 -0.14 14.15
CA ASN A 134 20.77 0.68 13.73
C ASN A 134 21.22 1.61 12.61
N LEU A 135 20.35 1.80 11.62
CA LEU A 135 20.49 2.87 10.63
C LEU A 135 19.99 4.16 11.27
N THR A 136 20.92 5.05 11.63
CA THR A 136 20.63 6.22 12.46
C THR A 136 20.50 7.50 11.66
N GLN A 137 21.25 7.63 10.56
CA GLN A 137 21.33 8.87 9.79
C GLN A 137 21.27 8.62 8.28
N ALA A 138 20.65 9.56 7.55
CA ALA A 138 20.70 9.64 6.10
C ALA A 138 20.98 11.08 5.65
N LEU A 139 22.08 11.28 4.91
CA LEU A 139 22.51 12.60 4.43
C LEU A 139 22.54 12.63 2.90
N LEU A 140 22.00 13.69 2.29
CA LEU A 140 22.03 13.87 0.83
C LEU A 140 23.02 14.97 0.45
N PHE A 141 23.94 14.65 -0.45
CA PHE A 141 24.87 15.61 -1.05
C PHE A 141 24.49 15.82 -2.51
N THR A 142 24.20 17.07 -2.87
CA THR A 142 23.92 17.49 -4.24
C THR A 142 25.08 18.36 -4.75
N GLU A 143 25.85 17.85 -5.72
CA GLU A 143 26.96 18.53 -6.42
C GLU A 143 28.20 18.93 -5.60
N SER A 144 28.03 19.45 -4.38
CA SER A 144 29.12 19.83 -3.48
C SER A 144 29.51 18.68 -2.55
N PRO A 145 30.81 18.40 -2.35
CA PRO A 145 31.26 17.33 -1.44
C PRO A 145 31.25 17.75 0.04
N SER A 146 30.98 19.01 0.36
CA SER A 146 31.06 19.53 1.73
C SER A 146 29.72 19.92 2.34
N HIS A 147 28.70 20.20 1.53
CA HIS A 147 27.38 20.61 2.01
C HIS A 147 26.38 19.48 1.83
N TYR A 148 25.56 19.27 2.85
CA TYR A 148 24.58 18.20 2.88
C TYR A 148 23.23 18.67 3.43
N ASP A 149 22.19 17.98 2.97
CA ASP A 149 20.86 18.04 3.53
C ASP A 149 20.67 16.82 4.46
N ASP A 150 20.30 17.03 5.72
CA ASP A 150 19.83 15.94 6.58
C ASP A 150 18.45 15.47 6.11
N VAL A 151 18.40 14.24 5.59
CA VAL A 151 17.21 13.59 5.05
C VAL A 151 16.76 12.40 5.91
N THR A 152 17.29 12.29 7.13
CA THR A 152 17.04 11.20 8.06
C THR A 152 15.55 11.06 8.37
N SER A 153 14.87 12.16 8.71
CA SER A 153 13.44 12.14 9.05
C SER A 153 12.51 11.85 7.87
N GLN A 154 13.02 12.03 6.65
CA GLN A 154 12.28 11.81 5.41
C GLN A 154 12.41 10.36 4.96
N LEU A 155 13.60 9.75 5.11
CA LEU A 155 13.93 8.46 4.51
C LEU A 155 14.11 7.30 5.48
N VAL A 156 14.55 7.54 6.72
CA VAL A 156 14.92 6.47 7.67
C VAL A 156 14.05 6.51 8.93
N GLY A 157 13.83 7.71 9.48
CA GLY A 157 13.09 7.92 10.73
C GLY A 157 11.59 8.10 10.53
N ALA A 158 10.78 7.47 11.38
CA ALA A 158 9.34 7.76 11.43
C ALA A 158 9.09 9.23 11.85
N PRO A 159 8.17 9.96 11.20
CA PRO A 159 7.04 9.45 10.40
C PRO A 159 7.26 9.26 8.89
N LEU A 160 8.49 9.22 8.35
CA LEU A 160 8.81 8.94 6.93
C LEU A 160 7.95 9.73 5.94
N SER A 161 8.33 10.97 5.66
CA SER A 161 7.60 11.84 4.72
C SER A 161 7.95 11.62 3.24
N GLY A 162 9.01 10.86 2.96
CA GLY A 162 9.57 10.69 1.62
C GLY A 162 10.35 11.93 1.15
N LEU A 163 11.21 11.71 0.16
CA LEU A 163 12.09 12.71 -0.42
C LEU A 163 12.01 12.65 -1.95
N LYS A 164 11.87 13.83 -2.56
CA LYS A 164 12.08 13.99 -4.00
C LYS A 164 13.24 14.93 -4.22
N PHE A 165 14.18 14.53 -5.08
CA PHE A 165 15.34 15.35 -5.39
C PHE A 165 15.72 15.22 -6.86
N THR A 166 16.40 16.25 -7.35
CA THR A 166 16.83 16.35 -8.74
C THR A 166 18.32 16.03 -8.85
N ILE A 167 18.66 15.19 -9.81
CA ILE A 167 20.04 14.88 -10.17
C ILE A 167 20.30 15.57 -11.51
N LYS A 168 21.13 16.62 -11.52
CA LYS A 168 21.41 17.38 -12.74
C LYS A 168 22.09 16.52 -13.80
N ALA A 169 21.87 16.84 -15.08
CA ALA A 169 22.52 16.16 -16.19
C ALA A 169 24.04 16.06 -16.00
N GLY A 170 24.60 14.85 -16.13
CA GLY A 170 26.04 14.60 -15.98
C GLY A 170 26.59 14.68 -14.54
N SER A 171 25.77 15.00 -13.53
CA SER A 171 26.19 15.12 -12.13
C SER A 171 25.98 13.82 -11.35
N THR A 172 26.55 13.78 -10.14
CA THR A 172 26.37 12.69 -9.17
C THR A 172 25.82 13.27 -7.88
N ASN A 173 24.71 12.70 -7.39
CA ASN A 173 24.27 12.91 -6.02
C ASN A 173 24.68 11.70 -5.18
N THR A 174 24.98 11.94 -3.90
CA THR A 174 25.35 10.86 -2.98
C THR A 174 24.45 10.85 -1.78
N ILE A 175 23.87 9.69 -1.46
CA ILE A 175 23.15 9.46 -0.19
C ILE A 175 24.10 8.70 0.73
N TYR A 176 24.44 9.29 1.87
CA TYR A 176 25.18 8.61 2.92
C TYR A 176 24.22 8.04 3.95
N LEU A 177 24.45 6.80 4.35
CA LEU A 177 23.68 6.06 5.35
C LEU A 177 24.60 5.72 6.52
N GLY A 178 24.30 6.25 7.69
CA GLY A 178 25.12 6.12 8.89
C GLY A 178 24.58 5.05 9.83
N PHE A 179 25.46 4.16 10.27
CA PHE A 179 25.17 3.09 11.23
C PHE A 179 25.96 3.29 12.53
N ASP A 180 25.40 2.87 13.65
CA ASP A 180 25.98 3.01 14.98
C ASP A 180 27.03 1.94 15.34
N ALA A 181 27.07 0.82 14.63
CA ALA A 181 28.01 -0.28 14.87
C ALA A 181 28.41 -0.99 13.56
N PRO A 182 29.58 -1.67 13.53
CA PRO A 182 30.01 -2.43 12.36
C PRO A 182 29.32 -3.80 12.31
N THR A 183 29.32 -4.42 11.12
CA THR A 183 28.94 -5.83 10.97
C THR A 183 29.78 -6.50 9.89
N THR A 184 30.00 -7.79 10.04
CA THR A 184 30.55 -8.68 8.99
C THR A 184 29.46 -9.54 8.35
N GLN A 185 28.22 -9.43 8.83
CA GLN A 185 27.07 -10.13 8.26
C GLN A 185 26.50 -9.39 7.06
N THR A 186 25.66 -10.07 6.29
CA THR A 186 24.97 -9.47 5.15
C THR A 186 24.00 -8.40 5.62
N LEU A 187 24.26 -7.15 5.23
CA LEU A 187 23.40 -6.00 5.50
C LEU A 187 22.31 -5.95 4.43
N VAL A 188 21.05 -5.79 4.82
CA VAL A 188 19.91 -5.73 3.89
C VAL A 188 19.14 -4.43 4.07
N LEU A 189 19.02 -3.65 3.00
CA LEU A 189 18.22 -2.43 2.95
C LEU A 189 17.00 -2.60 2.05
N GLN A 190 15.83 -2.18 2.53
CA GLN A 190 14.58 -2.17 1.77
C GLN A 190 14.34 -0.77 1.21
N PHE A 191 14.21 -0.67 -0.11
CA PHE A 191 13.94 0.59 -0.80
C PHE A 191 12.51 0.62 -1.30
N ARG A 192 11.82 1.72 -0.99
CA ARG A 192 10.56 2.08 -1.62
C ARG A 192 10.72 3.40 -2.35
N PHE A 193 10.44 3.39 -3.64
CA PHE A 193 10.44 4.56 -4.50
C PHE A 193 9.02 5.10 -4.65
N ALA A 194 8.90 6.43 -4.63
CA ALA A 194 7.62 7.11 -4.88
C ALA A 194 7.11 6.88 -6.31
N GLN A 195 8.04 6.57 -7.23
CA GLN A 195 7.74 6.23 -8.62
C GLN A 195 8.71 5.14 -9.08
N SER A 196 8.16 4.10 -9.71
CA SER A 196 8.97 3.09 -10.40
C SER A 196 9.41 3.62 -11.77
N PHE A 197 10.68 3.43 -12.09
CA PHE A 197 11.29 3.72 -13.38
C PHE A 197 11.47 2.44 -14.19
N GLU A 198 10.42 1.63 -14.32
CA GLU A 198 10.47 0.37 -15.09
C GLU A 198 10.83 0.66 -16.55
N SER A 199 12.12 0.56 -16.87
CA SER A 199 12.64 0.73 -18.21
C SER A 199 13.00 -0.65 -18.76
N ARG A 200 12.52 -0.95 -19.97
CA ARG A 200 12.91 -2.16 -20.69
C ARG A 200 14.26 -2.02 -21.40
N GLU A 201 14.91 -0.87 -21.27
CA GLU A 201 16.23 -0.65 -21.88
C GLU A 201 17.31 -1.51 -21.20
N PRO A 202 18.30 -2.00 -21.96
CA PRO A 202 19.47 -2.67 -21.39
C PRO A 202 20.17 -1.77 -20.36
N GLU A 203 20.81 -2.39 -19.36
CA GLU A 203 21.53 -1.71 -18.28
C GLU A 203 22.47 -0.59 -18.78
N ALA A 204 23.20 -0.85 -19.87
CA ALA A 204 24.12 0.11 -20.47
C ALA A 204 23.45 1.43 -20.90
N ARG A 205 22.15 1.40 -21.24
CA ARG A 205 21.36 2.56 -21.70
C ARG A 205 20.54 3.21 -20.59
N ARG A 206 20.65 2.73 -19.36
CA ARG A 206 19.96 3.35 -18.22
C ARG A 206 20.40 4.79 -18.02
N PRO A 207 19.49 5.70 -17.63
CA PRO A 207 19.79 7.12 -17.51
C PRO A 207 20.70 7.43 -16.32
N TRP A 208 20.88 6.48 -15.39
CA TRP A 208 21.80 6.60 -14.26
C TRP A 208 22.67 5.35 -14.07
N GLN A 209 23.67 5.49 -13.21
CA GLN A 209 24.51 4.42 -12.70
C GLN A 209 24.57 4.53 -11.17
N ILE A 210 24.38 3.41 -10.49
CA ILE A 210 24.42 3.31 -9.03
C ILE A 210 25.73 2.63 -8.62
N SER A 211 26.44 3.22 -7.66
CA SER A 211 27.68 2.68 -7.10
C SER A 211 27.66 2.80 -5.59
N TRP A 212 28.14 1.77 -4.91
CA TRP A 212 28.10 1.66 -3.46
C TRP A 212 29.51 1.65 -2.89
N PHE A 213 29.71 2.41 -1.83
CA PHE A 213 30.98 2.48 -1.10
C PHE A 213 30.72 2.38 0.40
N TYR A 214 31.75 2.01 1.14
CA TYR A 214 31.76 2.02 2.60
C TYR A 214 32.96 2.80 3.13
N SER A 215 32.85 3.34 4.34
CA SER A 215 33.92 4.07 5.02
C SER A 215 35.05 3.13 5.45
N PHE A 216 36.29 3.54 5.26
CA PHE A 216 37.47 2.80 5.73
C PHE A 216 38.56 3.79 6.12
N GLY A 217 39.43 3.44 7.06
CA GLY A 217 40.58 4.26 7.46
C GLY A 217 40.34 5.07 8.74
N SER A 218 41.04 6.19 8.90
CA SER A 218 41.04 7.01 10.12
C SER A 218 40.09 8.21 10.06
N ASP A 219 39.66 8.68 11.23
CA ASP A 219 38.63 9.72 11.43
C ASP A 219 38.86 11.05 10.70
N ALA A 220 40.09 11.38 10.35
CA ALA A 220 40.45 12.71 9.81
C ALA A 220 40.34 12.83 8.27
N SER A 221 40.24 11.72 7.54
CA SER A 221 40.18 11.74 6.07
C SER A 221 39.23 10.68 5.56
N LEU A 222 38.08 11.11 5.03
CA LEU A 222 37.11 10.27 4.36
C LEU A 222 37.76 9.46 3.24
N THR A 223 37.93 8.16 3.48
CA THR A 223 38.35 7.21 2.46
C THR A 223 37.24 6.22 2.20
N TRP A 224 36.92 6.06 0.92
CA TRP A 224 35.84 5.23 0.42
C TRP A 224 36.42 4.02 -0.29
N LYS A 225 35.84 2.86 -0.02
CA LYS A 225 36.15 1.63 -0.74
C LYS A 225 34.89 1.08 -1.38
N GLU A 226 34.99 0.68 -2.64
CA GLU A 226 33.85 0.15 -3.39
C GLU A 226 33.37 -1.14 -2.74
N MET A 227 32.06 -1.24 -2.58
CA MET A 227 31.41 -2.36 -1.90
C MET A 227 30.93 -3.40 -2.91
N GLN A 228 31.07 -4.68 -2.55
CA GLN A 228 30.51 -5.77 -3.35
C GLN A 228 29.05 -6.01 -2.95
N LEU A 229 28.16 -5.86 -3.94
CA LEU A 229 26.75 -6.19 -3.83
C LEU A 229 26.58 -7.71 -3.84
N VAL A 230 25.77 -8.23 -2.91
CA VAL A 230 25.33 -9.63 -2.91
C VAL A 230 24.13 -9.80 -3.83
N GLU A 231 23.15 -8.89 -3.72
CA GLU A 231 21.92 -8.91 -4.51
C GLU A 231 21.36 -7.49 -4.63
N ASP A 232 20.89 -7.10 -5.82
CA ASP A 232 20.11 -5.88 -6.02
C ASP A 232 18.75 -6.21 -6.65
N GLY A 233 17.71 -6.29 -5.81
CA GLY A 233 16.33 -6.50 -6.24
C GLY A 233 15.64 -5.26 -6.81
N THR A 234 16.21 -4.07 -6.57
CA THR A 234 15.68 -2.79 -7.08
C THR A 234 15.94 -2.59 -8.57
N ASP A 235 16.77 -3.46 -9.14
CA ASP A 235 17.24 -3.37 -10.53
C ASP A 235 17.87 -1.99 -10.82
N GLN A 236 18.86 -1.60 -10.01
CA GLN A 236 19.49 -0.27 -10.01
C GLN A 236 18.48 0.86 -9.85
N PHE A 237 17.68 0.80 -8.78
CA PHE A 237 16.70 1.83 -8.39
C PHE A 237 15.56 2.03 -9.40
N GLN A 238 15.26 1.04 -10.25
CA GLN A 238 14.11 1.10 -11.16
C GLN A 238 12.78 0.71 -10.52
N ARG A 239 12.83 -0.10 -9.46
CA ARG A 239 11.64 -0.60 -8.76
C ARG A 239 11.90 -0.74 -7.28
N ASN A 240 10.82 -0.86 -6.53
CA ASN A 240 10.88 -1.25 -5.12
C ASN A 240 11.58 -2.60 -4.98
N GLY A 241 12.35 -2.75 -3.92
CA GLY A 241 13.07 -3.99 -3.69
C GLY A 241 14.08 -3.85 -2.57
N ARG A 242 14.76 -4.96 -2.28
CA ARG A 242 15.85 -5.01 -1.31
C ARG A 242 17.19 -5.01 -2.00
N ILE A 243 18.19 -4.46 -1.32
CA ILE A 243 19.59 -4.59 -1.69
C ILE A 243 20.35 -5.23 -0.53
N SER A 244 21.14 -6.24 -0.84
CA SER A 244 21.93 -7.01 0.11
C SER A 244 23.41 -6.76 -0.14
N PHE A 245 24.16 -6.50 0.94
CA PHE A 245 25.56 -6.10 0.89
C PHE A 245 26.41 -6.96 1.80
N MET A 246 27.66 -7.20 1.42
CA MET A 246 28.68 -7.72 2.33
C MET A 246 29.69 -6.61 2.57
N VAL A 247 29.81 -6.15 3.81
CA VAL A 247 30.81 -5.16 4.19
C VAL A 247 32.05 -5.89 4.72
N ALA A 248 33.23 -5.41 4.34
CA ALA A 248 34.48 -6.04 4.74
C ALA A 248 34.82 -5.71 6.21
N GLU A 249 35.69 -6.52 6.82
CA GLU A 249 36.13 -6.38 8.22
C GLU A 249 36.82 -5.05 8.51
N ASP A 250 37.22 -4.32 7.46
CA ASP A 250 37.89 -3.04 7.55
C ASP A 250 36.94 -1.85 7.64
N TRP A 251 35.61 -2.07 7.66
CA TRP A 251 34.62 -1.01 7.85
C TRP A 251 34.87 -0.25 9.15
N SER A 252 35.19 1.04 9.04
CA SER A 252 35.56 1.86 10.18
C SER A 252 34.60 3.04 10.37
N MET A 253 34.38 3.36 11.64
CA MET A 253 33.65 4.53 12.09
C MET A 253 34.42 5.79 11.69
N GLN A 254 33.72 6.82 11.20
CA GLN A 254 34.32 8.09 10.80
C GLN A 254 33.41 9.27 11.15
N ALA A 255 34.02 10.40 11.53
CA ALA A 255 33.36 11.69 11.77
C ALA A 255 33.96 12.77 10.84
N PRO A 256 33.44 12.92 9.61
CA PRO A 256 34.05 13.77 8.61
C PRO A 256 34.02 15.25 8.98
N GLN A 257 35.19 15.82 9.28
CA GLN A 257 35.33 17.25 9.61
C GLN A 257 35.08 18.19 8.42
N THR A 258 35.08 17.65 7.20
CA THR A 258 34.84 18.40 5.95
C THR A 258 33.36 18.56 5.60
N TRP A 259 32.48 17.84 6.28
CA TRP A 259 31.04 17.92 6.07
C TRP A 259 30.47 19.01 6.97
N SER A 260 29.76 19.96 6.38
CA SER A 260 29.20 21.11 7.07
C SER A 260 27.77 21.38 6.62
N GLU A 261 26.85 21.44 7.57
CA GLU A 261 25.51 22.00 7.39
C GLU A 261 25.57 23.54 7.27
N GLU A 262 24.45 24.17 6.87
CA GLU A 262 24.29 25.63 6.94
C GLU A 262 24.39 26.18 8.39
N ALA A 263 24.21 25.31 9.40
CA ALA A 263 24.46 25.58 10.82
C ALA A 263 25.45 24.55 11.41
N PRO A 264 26.34 24.92 12.34
CA PRO A 264 27.33 23.99 12.88
C PRO A 264 26.68 22.98 13.84
N GLY A 265 26.49 21.75 13.38
CA GLY A 265 26.37 20.55 14.19
C GLY A 265 27.59 19.66 13.95
N ASP A 266 28.17 19.11 15.02
CA ASP A 266 29.22 18.09 14.88
C ASP A 266 28.58 16.80 14.37
N ILE A 267 29.13 16.23 13.29
CA ILE A 267 28.68 14.93 12.80
C ILE A 267 29.15 13.85 13.74
N GLU A 268 28.20 13.07 14.26
CA GLU A 268 28.53 11.94 15.12
C GLU A 268 29.38 10.91 14.36
N PRO A 269 30.36 10.27 15.03
CA PRO A 269 31.14 9.22 14.42
C PRO A 269 30.25 8.01 14.13
N LEU A 270 30.06 7.70 12.85
CA LEU A 270 29.21 6.60 12.37
C LEU A 270 29.95 5.75 11.34
N PHE A 271 29.43 4.55 11.12
CA PHE A 271 29.84 3.64 10.05
C PHE A 271 29.04 3.98 8.79
N TRP A 272 29.70 4.51 7.77
CA TRP A 272 29.01 5.09 6.62
C TRP A 272 28.97 4.14 5.42
N LEU A 273 27.80 4.05 4.78
CA LEU A 273 27.64 3.60 3.41
C LEU A 273 27.35 4.80 2.52
N ALA A 274 27.90 4.83 1.31
CA ALA A 274 27.64 5.87 0.32
C ALA A 274 27.00 5.26 -0.93
N CYS A 275 25.79 5.71 -1.24
CA CYS A 275 25.10 5.42 -2.50
C CYS A 275 25.32 6.58 -3.47
N GLN A 276 26.21 6.38 -4.45
CA GLN A 276 26.42 7.35 -5.52
C GLN A 276 25.46 7.08 -6.68
N ILE A 277 24.71 8.12 -7.07
CA ILE A 277 23.74 8.08 -8.16
C ILE A 277 24.22 9.05 -9.24
N LYS A 278 24.88 8.50 -10.27
CA LYS A 278 25.40 9.29 -11.39
C LYS A 278 24.37 9.39 -12.51
N ASN A 279 23.93 10.59 -12.84
CA ASN A 279 23.08 10.84 -14.00
C ASN A 279 23.93 10.85 -15.29
N LYS A 280 23.74 9.85 -16.15
CA LYS A 280 24.41 9.70 -17.46
C LYS A 280 23.66 10.39 -18.60
N SER A 281 22.47 10.90 -18.34
CA SER A 281 21.62 11.52 -19.36
C SER A 281 21.92 13.01 -19.53
N GLU A 282 21.49 13.56 -20.68
CA GLU A 282 21.59 14.99 -20.99
C GLU A 282 20.50 15.83 -20.29
N LYS A 283 19.56 15.19 -19.59
CA LYS A 283 18.45 15.84 -18.89
C LYS A 283 18.59 15.67 -17.39
N ASN A 284 17.98 16.57 -16.64
CA ASN A 284 17.82 16.37 -15.21
C ASN A 284 16.89 15.18 -14.97
N LEU A 285 17.25 14.36 -13.98
CA LEU A 285 16.42 13.25 -13.51
C LEU A 285 15.83 13.63 -12.16
N GLU A 286 14.55 13.34 -11.97
CA GLU A 286 13.90 13.43 -10.67
C GLU A 286 13.83 12.02 -10.08
N LEU A 287 14.31 11.84 -8.85
CA LEU A 287 14.15 10.59 -8.12
C LEU A 287 13.31 10.85 -6.87
N GLY A 288 12.32 10.00 -6.64
CA GLY A 288 11.49 10.00 -5.44
C GLY A 288 11.72 8.73 -4.63
N LEU A 289 12.13 8.88 -3.38
CA LEU A 289 12.27 7.81 -2.40
C LEU A 289 11.24 8.02 -1.29
N ASP A 290 10.41 7.02 -1.02
CA ASP A 290 9.49 7.06 0.12
C ASP A 290 10.23 6.75 1.42
N HIS A 291 11.08 5.71 1.41
CA HIS A 291 11.89 5.32 2.55
C HIS A 291 12.98 4.30 2.20
N ILE A 292 13.95 4.20 3.11
CA ILE A 292 15.00 3.19 3.19
C ILE A 292 14.90 2.55 4.57
N LEU A 293 14.54 1.27 4.62
CA LEU A 293 14.34 0.57 5.88
C LEU A 293 15.44 -0.48 6.10
N PHE A 294 15.86 -0.61 7.35
CA PHE A 294 16.86 -1.56 7.81
C PHE A 294 16.29 -2.37 8.98
N ASN A 295 16.68 -3.65 9.11
CA ASN A 295 16.07 -4.58 10.08
C ASN A 295 14.54 -4.63 9.97
N SER A 296 14.03 -4.62 8.74
CA SER A 296 12.59 -4.50 8.47
C SER A 296 12.04 -5.62 7.62
N VAL A 297 10.78 -5.97 7.89
CA VAL A 297 10.02 -7.00 7.17
C VAL A 297 8.59 -6.53 6.92
N SER A 298 7.99 -6.95 5.81
CA SER A 298 6.56 -6.71 5.56
C SER A 298 5.75 -7.58 6.51
N ALA A 299 4.64 -7.03 7.01
CA ALA A 299 3.65 -7.77 7.78
C ALA A 299 2.25 -7.44 7.27
N THR A 300 1.41 -8.46 7.17
CA THR A 300 0.06 -8.35 6.62
C THR A 300 -0.97 -8.75 7.67
N ASN A 301 -2.10 -8.05 7.72
CA ASN A 301 -3.25 -8.40 8.54
C ASN A 301 -4.00 -9.59 7.91
N ALA A 302 -3.33 -10.74 7.86
CA ALA A 302 -3.86 -11.99 7.37
C ALA A 302 -3.22 -13.10 8.21
N LEU A 303 -3.98 -13.62 9.16
CA LEU A 303 -3.47 -14.62 10.10
C LEU A 303 -3.51 -16.01 9.48
N THR A 304 -2.39 -16.72 9.57
CA THR A 304 -2.29 -18.10 9.13
C THR A 304 -3.00 -19.02 10.13
N MET A 305 -3.98 -19.78 9.66
CA MET A 305 -4.57 -20.86 10.46
C MET A 305 -3.61 -22.03 10.54
N SER A 306 -3.10 -22.30 11.75
CA SER A 306 -2.18 -23.41 12.00
C SER A 306 -2.88 -24.75 12.24
N GLN A 307 -4.19 -24.74 12.51
CA GLN A 307 -5.00 -25.92 12.71
C GLN A 307 -5.98 -26.10 11.55
N SER A 308 -6.13 -27.35 11.09
CA SER A 308 -7.10 -27.69 10.06
C SER A 308 -8.52 -27.45 10.55
N GLU A 309 -9.33 -26.87 9.67
CA GLU A 309 -10.75 -26.68 9.93
C GLU A 309 -11.55 -27.90 9.46
N LEU A 310 -12.52 -28.34 10.27
CA LEU A 310 -13.45 -29.38 9.86
C LEU A 310 -14.55 -28.78 8.98
N LEU A 311 -14.41 -28.91 7.67
CA LEU A 311 -15.36 -28.37 6.68
C LEU A 311 -16.71 -29.13 6.67
N GLY A 312 -16.68 -30.41 7.03
CA GLY A 312 -17.85 -31.28 7.03
C GLY A 312 -17.53 -32.70 6.60
N VAL A 313 -18.57 -33.52 6.42
CA VAL A 313 -18.46 -34.91 5.98
C VAL A 313 -19.08 -35.05 4.60
N SER A 314 -18.34 -35.63 3.64
CA SER A 314 -18.85 -35.88 2.30
C SER A 314 -20.00 -36.90 2.31
N SER A 315 -21.02 -36.63 1.50
CA SER A 315 -22.13 -37.56 1.24
C SER A 315 -21.88 -38.41 -0.01
N GLY A 316 -20.76 -38.21 -0.72
CA GLY A 316 -20.44 -38.87 -1.99
C GLY A 316 -21.22 -38.34 -3.20
N GLN A 317 -22.09 -37.33 -3.01
CA GLN A 317 -22.81 -36.70 -4.13
C GLN A 317 -21.92 -35.71 -4.88
N PRO A 318 -22.13 -35.50 -6.20
CA PRO A 318 -21.42 -34.47 -6.93
C PRO A 318 -21.83 -33.07 -6.46
N PHE A 319 -20.92 -32.09 -6.59
CA PHE A 319 -21.16 -30.67 -6.30
C PHE A 319 -21.55 -30.36 -4.85
N GLN A 320 -20.96 -31.05 -3.88
CA GLN A 320 -21.08 -30.64 -2.48
C GLN A 320 -20.31 -29.35 -2.22
N PHE A 321 -20.91 -28.47 -1.43
CA PHE A 321 -20.30 -27.25 -0.94
C PHE A 321 -20.10 -27.37 0.57
N PHE A 322 -18.90 -27.01 1.02
CA PHE A 322 -18.59 -26.87 2.44
C PHE A 322 -18.20 -25.42 2.70
N GLU A 323 -18.75 -24.87 3.78
CA GLU A 323 -18.48 -23.50 4.18
C GLU A 323 -17.29 -23.47 5.13
N LEU A 324 -16.39 -22.50 4.93
CA LEU A 324 -15.29 -22.24 5.85
C LEU A 324 -15.84 -21.46 7.04
N ALA A 325 -15.54 -21.91 8.26
CA ALA A 325 -15.80 -21.21 9.50
C ALA A 325 -15.02 -19.89 9.58
N HIS A 326 -13.83 -19.82 8.96
CA HIS A 326 -13.04 -18.60 8.87
C HIS A 326 -13.05 -18.06 7.44
N HIS A 327 -13.70 -16.92 7.25
CA HIS A 327 -13.76 -16.19 5.98
C HIS A 327 -13.68 -14.67 6.22
N PRO A 328 -13.19 -13.87 5.26
CA PRO A 328 -12.71 -14.26 3.94
C PRO A 328 -11.25 -14.78 3.96
N LEU A 329 -10.92 -15.70 3.04
CA LEU A 329 -9.53 -16.10 2.80
C LEU A 329 -8.78 -15.01 2.04
N PHE A 330 -7.53 -14.77 2.41
CA PHE A 330 -6.70 -13.82 1.69
C PHE A 330 -6.33 -14.36 0.31
N LYS A 331 -6.91 -13.73 -0.73
CA LYS A 331 -6.58 -14.00 -2.13
C LYS A 331 -5.42 -13.11 -2.54
N LYS A 332 -4.23 -13.67 -2.82
CA LYS A 332 -3.08 -12.86 -3.28
C LYS A 332 -3.35 -12.25 -4.66
N PRO A 333 -3.49 -10.91 -4.78
CA PRO A 333 -3.81 -10.28 -6.05
C PRO A 333 -2.70 -10.47 -7.08
N GLY A 334 -3.04 -10.62 -8.36
CA GLY A 334 -2.07 -10.68 -9.46
C GLY A 334 -1.20 -11.95 -9.52
N THR A 335 -1.54 -13.00 -8.75
CA THR A 335 -0.81 -14.28 -8.77
C THR A 335 -1.54 -15.35 -9.58
N GLU A 336 -0.80 -16.22 -10.27
CA GLU A 336 -1.39 -17.36 -11.01
C GLU A 336 -2.04 -18.39 -10.06
N ASN A 337 -1.51 -18.53 -8.84
CA ASN A 337 -2.09 -19.36 -7.79
C ASN A 337 -2.52 -18.51 -6.58
N PRO A 338 -3.74 -17.91 -6.61
CA PRO A 338 -4.23 -16.98 -5.60
C PRO A 338 -4.25 -17.52 -4.17
N TYR A 339 -4.34 -18.84 -4.02
CA TYR A 339 -4.41 -19.56 -2.76
C TYR A 339 -3.24 -20.52 -2.57
N SER A 340 -2.05 -20.16 -3.08
CA SER A 340 -0.81 -20.95 -2.95
C SER A 340 -0.42 -21.35 -1.52
N HIS A 341 -1.02 -20.73 -0.51
CA HIS A 341 -0.83 -21.06 0.90
C HIS A 341 -1.76 -22.17 1.40
N LEU A 342 -2.85 -22.48 0.68
CA LEU A 342 -3.68 -23.66 0.97
C LEU A 342 -2.91 -24.91 0.49
N LYS A 343 -2.57 -25.78 1.43
CA LYS A 343 -1.91 -27.06 1.16
C LYS A 343 -2.81 -28.23 1.54
#